data_AF-A0A8J7R2Z7-F1
#
_entry.id   AF-A0A8J7R2Z7-F1
#
_cell.length_a   1.000
_cell.length_b   1.000
_cell.length_c   1.000
_cell.angle_alpha   90.00
_cell.angle_beta   90.00
_cell.angle_gamma   90.00
#
_symmetry.space_group_name_H-M   'P 1'
#
loop_
_entity.id
_entity.type
_entity.pdbx_description
1 polymer ?
#
loop_
_entity_poly.entity_id
_entity_poly.type
_entity_poly.pdbx_seq_one_letter_code
_entity_poly.pdbx_strand_id
1 'polypeptide(L)'
;MTEVAKAEPQGSQAQGAPHAHYEPDQLPARKVLIAAGGVFAGIAVAVGVVSGLFAIFGWLHPIAPAEPIQRLEQPTVGPDLQTTRNGERAAIEARALAELARYHWADNTHAYAQVPIDRAMEILAEQGWPDGEATP
;
A
#
# COMPACT_ATOMS: atom_id res chain seq x y z
N MET A 1 81.80 63.34 -16.73
CA MET A 1 81.31 62.99 -15.38
C MET A 1 79.80 63.15 -15.40
N THR A 2 79.08 62.25 -16.06
CA THR A 2 78.48 60.99 -15.58
C THR A 2 77.04 61.21 -15.13
N GLU A 3 76.16 60.75 -16.01
CA GLU A 3 74.76 60.40 -15.81
C GLU A 3 74.55 59.58 -14.52
N VAL A 4 73.59 59.99 -13.68
CA VAL A 4 73.03 59.18 -12.58
C VAL A 4 71.52 59.38 -12.66
N ALA A 5 70.77 58.63 -13.46
CA ALA A 5 70.39 57.23 -13.26
C ALA A 5 69.72 56.97 -11.89
N LYS A 6 68.38 56.94 -11.92
CA LYS A 6 67.52 55.83 -11.46
C LYS A 6 67.72 55.32 -10.02
N ALA A 7 66.70 55.50 -9.19
CA ALA A 7 66.23 54.48 -8.24
C ALA A 7 64.82 54.84 -7.71
N GLU A 8 63.78 54.28 -8.33
CA GLU A 8 62.53 53.99 -7.62
C GLU A 8 62.83 52.93 -6.54
N PRO A 9 62.33 53.07 -5.31
CA PRO A 9 62.29 51.96 -4.39
C PRO A 9 61.18 51.00 -4.82
N GLN A 10 61.53 50.05 -5.69
CA GLN A 10 60.85 48.75 -5.77
C GLN A 10 61.29 47.92 -4.56
N GLY A 11 60.36 47.52 -3.69
CA GLY A 11 60.74 46.67 -2.55
C GLY A 11 59.71 46.47 -1.46
N SER A 12 58.49 46.07 -1.81
CA SER A 12 57.73 45.17 -0.92
C SER A 12 56.90 44.23 -1.77
N GLN A 13 57.56 43.14 -2.14
CA GLN A 13 56.89 41.95 -2.62
C GLN A 13 56.06 41.40 -1.47
N ALA A 14 54.78 41.77 -1.42
CA ALA A 14 53.78 40.95 -0.75
C ALA A 14 53.75 39.62 -1.51
N GLN A 15 54.42 38.62 -0.92
CA GLN A 15 54.44 37.25 -1.41
C GLN A 15 53.02 36.75 -1.65
N GLY A 16 52.89 35.99 -2.73
CA GLY A 16 51.62 35.56 -3.31
C GLY A 16 50.75 34.79 -2.32
N ALA A 17 49.53 35.29 -2.17
CA ALA A 17 48.42 34.44 -1.76
C ALA A 17 48.27 33.33 -2.82
N PRO A 18 48.11 32.06 -2.42
CA PRO A 18 47.74 31.02 -3.38
C PRO A 18 46.42 31.46 -4.02
N HIS A 19 46.46 31.70 -5.33
CA HIS A 19 45.28 32.00 -6.11
C HIS A 19 44.29 30.85 -5.88
N ALA A 20 43.25 31.12 -5.08
CA ALA A 20 42.12 30.23 -4.92
C ALA A 20 41.61 29.95 -6.34
N HIS A 21 41.74 28.70 -6.77
CA HIS A 21 41.20 28.25 -8.03
C HIS A 21 39.69 28.39 -7.91
N TYR A 22 39.13 29.46 -8.48
CA TYR A 22 37.69 29.65 -8.55
C TYR A 22 37.13 28.49 -9.35
N GLU A 23 36.32 27.67 -8.70
CA GLU A 23 35.48 26.67 -9.33
C GLU A 23 34.65 27.39 -10.42
N PRO A 24 34.52 26.83 -11.64
CA PRO A 24 33.89 27.55 -12.74
C PRO A 24 32.44 27.92 -12.36
N ASP A 25 32.25 29.21 -12.08
CA ASP A 25 31.03 29.86 -11.58
C ASP A 25 29.87 29.86 -12.61
N GLN A 26 30.03 29.13 -13.70
CA GLN A 26 29.07 29.08 -14.79
C GLN A 26 28.59 27.65 -14.98
N LEU A 27 27.60 27.25 -14.16
CA LEU A 27 26.74 26.16 -14.57
C LEU A 27 26.10 26.56 -15.90
N PRO A 28 26.31 25.78 -16.98
CA PRO A 28 25.80 26.16 -18.29
C PRO A 28 24.28 26.20 -18.23
N ALA A 29 23.70 27.40 -18.40
CA ALA A 29 22.25 27.65 -18.31
C ALA A 29 21.44 26.66 -19.16
N ARG A 30 21.99 26.25 -20.31
CA ARG A 30 21.41 25.21 -21.18
C ARG A 30 21.21 23.87 -20.46
N LYS A 31 22.17 23.39 -19.66
CA LYS A 31 22.02 22.13 -18.90
C LYS A 31 20.98 22.27 -17.80
N VAL A 32 20.93 23.43 -17.14
CA VAL A 32 19.92 23.73 -16.12
C VAL A 32 18.52 23.77 -16.74
N LEU A 33 18.36 24.41 -17.91
CA LEU A 33 17.10 24.45 -18.64
C LEU A 33 16.65 23.07 -19.13
N ILE A 34 17.59 22.23 -19.60
CA ILE A 34 17.28 20.85 -19.99
C ILE A 34 16.86 20.03 -18.78
N ALA A 35 17.57 20.15 -17.65
CA ALA A 35 17.23 19.44 -16.42
C ALA A 35 15.86 19.86 -15.90
N ALA A 36 15.60 21.18 -15.83
CA ALA A 36 14.30 21.72 -15.45
C ALA A 36 13.21 21.22 -16.41
N GLY A 37 13.46 21.32 -17.73
CA GLY A 37 12.54 20.83 -18.76
C GLY A 37 12.24 19.33 -18.62
N GLY A 38 13.23 18.51 -18.28
CA GLY A 38 13.06 17.09 -18.00
C GLY A 38 12.17 16.81 -16.80
N VAL A 39 12.35 17.58 -15.70
CA VAL A 39 11.48 17.49 -14.51
C VAL A 39 10.04 17.87 -14.87
N PHE A 40 9.84 18.99 -15.55
CA PHE A 40 8.51 19.42 -15.99
C PHE A 40 7.86 18.43 -16.95
N ALA A 41 8.62 17.88 -17.90
CA ALA A 41 8.15 16.84 -18.80
C ALA A 41 7.75 15.57 -18.04
N GLY A 42 8.54 15.14 -17.06
CA GLY A 42 8.20 14.00 -16.20
C GLY A 42 6.92 14.22 -15.41
N ILE A 43 6.74 15.41 -14.83
CA ILE A 43 5.49 15.80 -14.14
C ILE A 43 4.32 15.77 -15.13
N ALA A 44 4.48 16.36 -16.32
CA ALA A 44 3.43 16.38 -17.34
C ALA A 44 3.03 14.96 -17.78
N VAL A 45 4.00 14.06 -17.93
CA VAL A 45 3.74 12.64 -18.22
C VAL A 45 2.99 11.97 -17.07
N ALA A 46 3.41 12.17 -15.83
CA ALA A 46 2.73 11.58 -14.66
C ALA A 46 1.28 12.07 -14.56
N VAL A 47 1.04 13.37 -14.72
CA VAL A 47 -0.31 13.96 -14.76
C VAL A 47 -1.11 13.40 -15.92
N GLY A 48 -0.51 13.27 -17.11
CA GLY A 48 -1.16 12.70 -18.28
C GLY A 48 -1.57 11.23 -18.07
N VAL A 49 -0.70 10.41 -17.47
CA VAL A 49 -1.01 9.02 -17.14
C VAL A 49 -2.15 8.93 -16.13
N VAL A 50 -2.08 9.70 -15.04
CA VAL A 50 -3.13 9.72 -14.02
C VAL A 50 -4.46 10.22 -14.60
N SER A 51 -4.44 11.33 -15.34
CA SER A 51 -5.63 11.89 -15.99
C SER A 51 -6.21 10.93 -17.03
N GLY A 52 -5.37 10.24 -17.80
CA GLY A 52 -5.78 9.23 -18.77
C GLY A 52 -6.43 8.03 -18.08
N LEU A 53 -5.88 7.58 -16.96
CA LEU A 53 -6.46 6.53 -16.14
C LEU A 53 -7.84 6.95 -15.61
N PHE A 54 -7.96 8.14 -15.03
CA PHE A 54 -9.25 8.67 -14.59
C PHE A 54 -10.26 8.82 -15.73
N ALA A 55 -9.83 9.21 -16.93
CA ALA A 55 -10.72 9.30 -18.09
C ALA A 55 -11.23 7.91 -18.51
N ILE A 56 -10.35 6.90 -18.58
CA ILE A 56 -10.72 5.53 -18.95
C ILE A 56 -11.66 4.92 -17.91
N PHE A 57 -11.30 5.00 -16.63
CA PHE A 57 -12.07 4.40 -15.54
C PHE A 57 -13.33 5.19 -15.19
N GLY A 58 -13.29 6.52 -15.23
CA GLY A 58 -14.45 7.38 -14.99
C GLY A 58 -15.50 7.29 -16.10
N TRP A 59 -15.10 6.92 -17.33
CA TRP A 59 -16.04 6.61 -18.40
C TRP A 59 -16.69 5.24 -18.23
N LEU A 60 -15.95 4.27 -17.65
CA LEU A 60 -16.45 2.92 -17.40
C LEU A 60 -17.31 2.81 -16.13
N HIS A 61 -17.01 3.64 -15.12
CA HIS A 61 -17.76 3.76 -13.87
C HIS A 61 -17.97 5.24 -13.55
N PRO A 62 -19.10 5.85 -13.96
CA PRO A 62 -19.42 7.21 -13.52
C PRO A 62 -19.51 7.21 -12.00
N ILE A 63 -18.52 7.82 -11.35
CA ILE A 63 -18.51 8.03 -9.91
C ILE A 63 -19.67 8.98 -9.63
N ALA A 64 -20.75 8.45 -9.05
CA ALA A 64 -21.85 9.26 -8.55
C ALA A 64 -21.25 10.34 -7.63
N PRO A 65 -21.66 11.61 -7.74
CA PRO A 65 -21.13 12.67 -6.90
C PRO A 65 -21.29 12.24 -5.44
N ALA A 66 -20.17 12.20 -4.71
CA ALA A 66 -20.21 11.90 -3.29
C ALA A 66 -21.04 12.99 -2.62
N GLU A 67 -22.20 12.60 -2.08
CA GLU A 67 -23.01 13.43 -1.20
C GLU A 67 -22.09 14.04 -0.12
N PRO A 68 -22.26 15.34 0.21
CA PRO A 68 -21.46 15.97 1.25
C PRO A 68 -21.54 15.11 2.51
N ILE A 69 -20.38 14.81 3.10
CA ILE A 69 -20.23 13.91 4.24
C ILE A 69 -20.99 14.50 5.43
N GLN A 70 -22.30 14.25 5.48
CA GLN A 70 -23.02 14.20 6.73
C GLN A 70 -22.23 13.21 7.57
N ARG A 71 -21.90 13.62 8.80
CA ARG A 71 -21.25 12.77 9.79
C ARG A 71 -22.21 11.64 10.18
N LEU A 72 -22.51 10.76 9.24
CA LEU A 72 -22.96 9.42 9.54
C LEU A 72 -21.75 8.82 10.24
N GLU A 73 -21.90 8.50 11.51
CA GLU A 73 -21.11 7.46 12.13
C GLU A 73 -20.99 6.34 11.09
N GLN A 74 -19.80 6.18 10.51
CA GLN A 74 -19.52 4.98 9.74
C GLN A 74 -19.74 3.85 10.74
N PRO A 75 -20.74 2.97 10.53
CA PRO A 75 -20.84 1.78 11.34
C PRO A 75 -19.49 1.09 11.14
N THR A 76 -18.76 0.94 12.23
CA THR A 76 -17.45 0.30 12.20
C THR A 76 -17.69 -1.06 11.56
N VAL A 77 -17.13 -1.31 10.37
CA VAL A 77 -17.20 -2.62 9.72
C VAL A 77 -16.20 -3.52 10.43
N GLY A 78 -16.56 -3.86 11.65
CA GLY A 78 -15.96 -4.84 12.53
C GLY A 78 -17.11 -5.47 13.31
N PRO A 79 -17.00 -6.73 13.74
CA PRO A 79 -18.05 -7.34 14.54
C PRO A 79 -18.30 -6.47 15.78
N ASP A 80 -19.49 -5.88 15.87
CA ASP A 80 -19.91 -5.13 17.05
C ASP A 80 -19.80 -6.07 18.25
N LEU A 81 -18.98 -5.69 19.23
CA LEU A 81 -18.90 -6.39 20.51
C LEU A 81 -20.17 -6.06 21.31
N GLN A 82 -21.29 -6.68 20.94
CA GLN A 82 -22.57 -6.45 21.58
C GLN A 82 -22.51 -6.86 23.06
N THR A 83 -22.74 -5.89 23.95
CA THR A 83 -22.76 -6.05 25.41
C THR A 83 -24.06 -6.70 25.92
N THR A 84 -25.11 -6.77 25.10
CA THR A 84 -26.39 -7.44 25.43
C THR A 84 -26.51 -8.79 24.70
N ARG A 85 -25.71 -9.76 25.15
CA ARG A 85 -25.48 -11.09 24.55
C ARG A 85 -26.70 -12.04 24.52
N ASN A 86 -27.76 -11.80 25.30
CA ASN A 86 -28.71 -12.87 25.64
C ASN A 86 -29.79 -13.15 24.57
N GLY A 87 -30.19 -12.15 23.77
CA GLY A 87 -31.24 -12.33 22.74
C GLY A 87 -30.72 -12.98 21.46
N GLU A 88 -29.53 -12.59 20.99
CA GLU A 88 -28.96 -13.10 19.74
C GLU A 88 -28.32 -14.49 19.89
N ARG A 89 -27.83 -14.84 21.08
CA ARG A 89 -27.16 -16.13 21.32
C ARG A 89 -28.06 -17.32 20.97
N ALA A 90 -29.32 -17.29 21.38
CA ALA A 90 -30.25 -18.39 21.13
C ALA A 90 -30.53 -18.61 19.63
N ALA A 91 -30.62 -17.52 18.84
CA ALA A 91 -30.81 -17.60 17.40
C ALA A 91 -29.57 -18.14 16.68
N ILE A 92 -28.37 -17.71 17.12
CA ILE A 92 -27.09 -18.19 16.58
C ILE A 92 -26.91 -19.69 16.91
N GLU A 93 -27.19 -20.09 18.15
CA GLU A 93 -27.10 -21.47 18.61
C GLU A 93 -28.09 -22.37 17.87
N ALA A 94 -29.35 -21.92 17.71
CA ALA A 94 -30.34 -22.65 16.93
C ALA A 94 -29.93 -22.84 15.46
N ARG A 95 -29.34 -21.81 14.84
CA ARG A 95 -28.83 -21.90 13.46
C ARG A 95 -27.66 -22.87 13.34
N ALA A 96 -26.72 -22.84 14.29
CA ALA A 96 -25.61 -23.78 14.32
C ALA A 96 -26.11 -25.22 14.49
N LEU A 97 -27.04 -25.47 15.42
CA LEU A 97 -27.62 -26.80 15.61
C LEU A 97 -28.35 -27.31 14.35
N ALA A 98 -29.09 -26.45 13.65
CA ALA A 98 -29.73 -26.81 12.38
C ALA A 98 -28.73 -27.20 11.29
N GLU A 99 -27.49 -26.69 11.37
CA GLU A 99 -26.40 -27.04 10.46
C GLU A 99 -25.70 -28.34 10.82
N LEU A 100 -25.58 -28.65 12.11
CA LEU A 100 -25.06 -29.94 12.59
C LEU A 100 -26.06 -31.10 12.46
N ALA A 101 -27.35 -30.80 12.32
CA ALA A 101 -28.42 -31.80 12.23
C ALA A 101 -28.73 -32.29 10.81
N ARG A 102 -28.07 -31.75 9.78
CA ARG A 102 -28.36 -32.07 8.37
C ARG A 102 -27.26 -32.86 7.68
N TYR A 103 -27.66 -33.66 6.71
CA TYR A 103 -26.74 -34.27 5.75
C TYR A 103 -26.34 -33.25 4.69
N HIS A 104 -25.06 -33.21 4.34
CA HIS A 104 -24.54 -32.39 3.25
C HIS A 104 -23.24 -32.99 2.70
N TRP A 105 -22.82 -32.56 1.52
CA TRP A 105 -21.51 -32.89 0.96
C TRP A 105 -20.47 -31.91 1.49
N ALA A 106 -19.45 -32.40 2.18
CA ALA A 106 -18.39 -31.55 2.72
C ALA A 106 -17.44 -31.02 1.63
N ASP A 107 -17.44 -31.65 0.46
CA ASP A 107 -16.61 -31.28 -0.68
C ASP A 107 -17.44 -31.10 -1.97
N ASN A 108 -16.92 -30.28 -2.89
CA ASN A 108 -17.58 -30.05 -4.18
C ASN A 108 -17.51 -31.27 -5.10
N THR A 109 -16.53 -32.16 -4.87
CA THR A 109 -16.33 -33.40 -5.61
C THR A 109 -17.23 -34.54 -5.14
N HIS A 110 -18.03 -34.33 -4.08
CA HIS A 110 -18.93 -35.34 -3.51
C HIS A 110 -18.20 -36.62 -3.08
N ALA A 111 -16.95 -36.51 -2.63
CA ALA A 111 -16.16 -37.62 -2.08
C ALA A 111 -16.35 -37.76 -0.56
N TYR A 112 -16.76 -36.70 0.14
CA TYR A 112 -16.93 -36.71 1.60
C TYR A 112 -18.32 -36.21 1.98
N ALA A 113 -19.09 -37.07 2.66
CA ALA A 113 -20.39 -36.70 3.19
C ALA A 113 -20.28 -36.28 4.66
N GLN A 114 -20.86 -35.14 5.01
CA GLN A 114 -21.13 -34.75 6.38
C GLN A 114 -22.37 -35.50 6.87
N VAL A 115 -22.18 -36.25 7.96
CA VAL A 115 -23.24 -36.96 8.68
C VAL A 115 -23.71 -36.10 9.87
N PRO A 116 -25.02 -36.05 10.18
CA PRO A 116 -25.52 -35.39 11.38
C PRO A 116 -24.83 -35.88 12.64
N ILE A 117 -24.61 -34.98 13.58
CA ILE A 117 -23.79 -35.28 14.77
C ILE A 117 -24.34 -36.45 15.58
N ASP A 118 -25.66 -36.57 15.74
CA ASP A 118 -26.28 -37.67 16.49
C ASP A 118 -25.95 -39.03 15.84
N ARG A 119 -26.02 -39.10 14.50
CA ARG A 119 -25.69 -40.33 13.78
C ARG A 119 -24.19 -40.61 13.78
N ALA A 120 -23.36 -39.58 13.73
CA ALA A 120 -21.91 -39.74 13.87
C ALA A 120 -21.54 -40.31 15.25
N MET A 121 -22.22 -39.86 16.31
CA MET A 121 -22.03 -40.38 17.66
C MET A 121 -22.47 -41.85 17.80
N GLU A 122 -23.59 -42.24 17.19
CA GLU A 122 -24.01 -43.65 17.14
C GLU A 122 -22.96 -44.53 16.44
N ILE A 123 -22.50 -44.11 15.26
CA ILE A 123 -21.48 -44.82 14.49
C ILE A 123 -20.19 -44.96 15.31
N LEU A 124 -19.76 -43.89 15.99
CA LEU A 124 -18.57 -43.90 16.83
C LEU A 124 -18.73 -44.83 18.04
N ALA A 125 -19.91 -44.86 18.65
CA ALA A 125 -20.20 -45.76 19.76
C ALA A 125 -20.21 -47.24 19.32
N GLU A 126 -20.69 -47.52 18.10
CA GLU A 126 -20.71 -48.86 17.53
C GLU A 126 -19.33 -49.33 17.08
N GLN A 127 -18.54 -48.46 16.44
CA GLN A 127 -17.26 -48.81 15.80
C GLN A 127 -16.05 -48.62 16.72
N GLY A 128 -16.20 -47.85 17.80
CA GLY A 128 -15.07 -47.39 18.62
C GLY A 128 -14.29 -46.27 17.93
N TRP A 129 -13.30 -45.71 18.64
CA TRP A 129 -12.44 -44.68 18.07
C TRP A 129 -11.55 -45.29 16.98
N PRO A 130 -11.48 -44.71 15.78
CA PRO A 130 -10.59 -45.21 14.74
C PRO A 130 -9.12 -44.99 15.17
N ASP A 131 -8.40 -46.07 15.40
CA ASP A 131 -6.95 -46.05 15.61
C ASP A 131 -6.32 -45.59 14.28
N GLY A 132 -5.78 -44.38 14.27
CA GLY A 132 -5.48 -43.64 13.05
C GLY A 132 -4.45 -44.32 12.13
N GLU A 133 -4.94 -44.91 11.05
CA GLU A 133 -4.23 -44.97 9.77
C GLU A 133 -5.09 -44.30 8.70
N ALA A 134 -5.21 -42.97 8.77
CA ALA A 134 -5.65 -42.18 7.63
C ALA A 134 -4.52 -42.19 6.59
N THR A 135 -4.51 -43.20 5.72
CA THR A 135 -3.65 -43.23 4.53
C THR A 135 -4.33 -42.37 3.46
N PRO A 136 -3.60 -41.46 2.78
CA PRO A 136 -4.15 -40.46 1.86
C PRO A 136 -4.84 -41.04 0.62
#